data_AF-A0A137Q2Y6-F1
#
_entry.id   AF-A0A137Q2Y6-F1
#
_cell.length_a   1.000
_cell.length_b   1.000
_cell.length_c   1.000
_cell.angle_alpha   90.00
_cell.angle_beta   90.00
_cell.angle_gamma   90.00
#
_symmetry.space_group_name_H-M   'P 1'
#
loop_
_entity.id
_entity.type
_entity.pdbx_description
1 polymer ?
#
loop_
_entity_poly.entity_id
_entity_poly.type
_entity_poly.pdbx_seq_one_letter_code
_entity_poly.pdbx_strand_id
1 'polypeptide(L)'
;MSKLHAFCLASARELKEGDKVKVVGLTYTDSIGVIKGLTATHAHLLLDSLASVQIPRLLLRQYYKIGDRVTIKAGLDMGFTGYIIAINDKDDTVVVCNPLATMNQVITPIYYVEFATDGLRLGKPPPRGSFTAAKLADMSDPVFAHLENIPVVVTKGPLKGRSGVIKSIAMTGIASIEMVALSTQVNQLQQVNIQNLAFEL
;
A
#
# COMPACT_ATOMS: atom_id res chain seq x y z
N MET A 1 -11.46 16.91 24.55
CA MET A 1 -10.08 16.65 24.08
C MET A 1 -9.96 15.18 23.73
N SER A 2 -10.18 14.84 22.46
CA SER A 2 -10.06 13.46 21.98
C SER A 2 -8.60 13.22 21.59
N LYS A 3 -7.95 12.22 22.21
CA LYS A 3 -6.63 11.74 21.80
C LYS A 3 -6.79 11.11 20.41
N LEU A 4 -6.36 11.82 19.38
CA LEU A 4 -6.17 11.24 18.05
C LEU A 4 -5.16 10.10 18.20
N HIS A 5 -5.64 8.87 18.11
CA HIS A 5 -4.78 7.75 17.74
C HIS A 5 -4.40 7.96 16.28
N ALA A 6 -3.26 8.60 16.06
CA ALA A 6 -2.61 8.63 14.77
C ALA A 6 -2.29 7.18 14.38
N PHE A 7 -3.12 6.58 13.54
CA PHE A 7 -2.73 5.38 12.82
C PHE A 7 -1.67 5.79 11.82
N CYS A 8 -0.43 5.56 12.20
CA CYS A 8 0.72 5.79 11.37
C CYS A 8 0.61 4.85 10.15
N LEU A 9 0.92 5.27 8.94
CA LEU A 9 1.19 4.33 7.84
C LEU A 9 2.26 3.28 8.21
N ALA A 10 3.03 3.55 9.28
CA ALA A 10 3.95 2.62 9.93
C ALA A 10 3.27 1.56 10.84
N SER A 11 2.06 1.77 11.36
CA SER A 11 1.38 0.78 12.24
C SER A 11 0.80 -0.41 11.47
N ALA A 12 0.59 -0.32 10.16
CA ALA A 12 0.30 -1.49 9.32
C ALA A 12 1.56 -2.31 9.01
N ARG A 13 2.75 -1.75 9.28
CA ARG A 13 4.06 -2.33 9.00
C ARG A 13 4.71 -2.71 10.32
N GLU A 14 4.24 -3.79 10.93
CA GLU A 14 4.93 -4.43 12.05
C GLU A 14 6.25 -5.05 11.55
N LEU A 15 7.20 -4.18 11.22
CA LEU A 15 8.56 -4.57 10.90
C LEU A 15 9.28 -4.86 12.20
N LYS A 16 10.00 -5.98 12.23
CA LYS A 16 10.87 -6.38 13.33
C LYS A 16 12.25 -6.73 12.81
N GLU A 17 13.20 -6.80 13.74
CA GLU A 17 14.54 -7.30 13.41
C GLU A 17 14.47 -8.72 12.85
N GLY A 18 15.30 -8.99 11.84
CA GLY A 18 15.27 -10.23 11.08
C GLY A 18 14.29 -10.24 9.91
N ASP A 19 13.35 -9.29 9.82
CA ASP A 19 12.45 -9.23 8.67
C ASP A 19 13.20 -8.89 7.39
N LYS A 20 12.82 -9.58 6.31
CA LYS A 20 13.22 -9.23 4.95
C LYS A 20 12.29 -8.13 4.44
N VAL A 21 12.85 -7.05 3.94
CA VAL A 21 12.11 -5.85 3.51
C VAL A 21 12.58 -5.36 2.15
N LYS A 22 11.66 -4.68 1.45
CA LYS A 22 11.93 -3.95 0.21
C LYS A 22 11.88 -2.46 0.48
N VAL A 23 12.83 -1.72 -0.09
CA VAL A 23 12.87 -0.26 -0.03
C VAL A 23 11.96 0.31 -1.12
N VAL A 24 11.03 1.19 -0.75
CA VAL A 24 10.03 1.76 -1.67
C VAL A 24 10.37 3.18 -2.16
N GLY A 25 11.49 3.77 -1.74
CA GLY A 25 11.90 5.10 -2.17
C GLY A 25 13.37 5.43 -1.87
N LEU A 26 13.84 6.58 -2.36
CA LEU A 26 15.22 7.09 -2.29
C LEU A 26 16.23 6.31 -3.18
N THR A 27 17.53 6.52 -2.93
CA THR A 27 18.67 5.96 -3.65
C THR A 27 18.70 4.43 -3.69
N TYR A 28 18.04 3.77 -2.74
CA TYR A 28 18.01 2.30 -2.62
C TYR A 28 16.67 1.70 -3.05
N THR A 29 15.85 2.42 -3.82
CA THR A 29 14.55 1.92 -4.29
C THR A 29 14.69 0.54 -4.94
N ASP A 30 13.72 -0.33 -4.66
CA ASP A 30 13.67 -1.73 -5.06
C ASP A 30 14.75 -2.65 -4.46
N SER A 31 15.68 -2.12 -3.67
CA SER A 31 16.66 -2.93 -2.95
C SER A 31 15.96 -3.76 -1.87
N ILE A 32 16.46 -4.97 -1.70
CA ILE A 32 15.98 -5.91 -0.69
C ILE A 32 17.06 -6.07 0.37
N GLY A 33 16.65 -6.07 1.64
CA GLY A 33 17.55 -6.23 2.76
C GLY A 33 16.90 -6.88 3.95
N VAL A 34 17.72 -7.15 4.97
CA VAL A 34 17.28 -7.69 6.26
C VAL A 34 17.47 -6.63 7.33
N ILE A 35 16.45 -6.40 8.15
CA ILE A 35 16.56 -5.50 9.29
C ILE A 35 17.51 -6.11 10.33
N LYS A 36 18.59 -5.39 10.66
CA LYS A 36 19.56 -5.75 11.72
C LYS A 36 19.39 -4.94 13.00
N GLY A 37 18.74 -3.78 12.91
CA GLY A 37 18.45 -2.93 14.05
C GLY A 37 17.24 -2.04 13.73
N LEU A 38 16.36 -1.83 14.71
CA LEU A 38 15.17 -1.01 14.51
C LEU A 38 15.01 0.04 15.62
N THR A 39 14.74 1.28 15.22
CA THR A 39 14.38 2.37 16.12
C THR A 39 12.93 2.79 15.88
N ALA A 40 12.44 3.81 16.60
CA ALA A 40 11.10 4.35 16.36
C ALA A 40 10.92 4.85 14.92
N THR A 41 11.96 5.41 14.29
CA THR A 41 11.85 6.14 13.01
C THR A 41 12.66 5.53 11.87
N HIS A 42 13.72 4.76 12.18
CA HIS A 42 14.65 4.21 11.17
C HIS A 42 14.91 2.72 11.40
N ALA A 43 15.26 2.02 10.32
CA ALA A 43 15.81 0.67 10.35
C ALA A 43 17.24 0.66 9.80
N HIS A 44 18.11 -0.14 10.41
CA HIS A 44 19.42 -0.48 9.90
C HIS A 44 19.29 -1.74 9.05
N LEU A 45 19.44 -1.61 7.74
CA LEU A 45 19.35 -2.71 6.80
C LEU A 45 20.72 -3.24 6.45
N LEU A 46 20.82 -4.56 6.36
CA LEU A 46 21.87 -5.22 5.62
C LEU A 46 21.33 -5.53 4.22
N LEU A 47 21.86 -4.83 3.21
CA LEU A 47 21.56 -5.08 1.79
C LEU A 47 22.52 -6.18 1.28
N ASP A 48 22.08 -6.98 0.29
CA ASP A 48 22.67 -8.26 -0.14
C ASP A 48 24.18 -8.26 -0.56
N SER A 49 24.94 -7.18 -0.40
CA SER A 49 26.42 -7.16 -0.56
C SER A 49 27.15 -5.90 -0.03
N LEU A 50 26.50 -5.01 0.72
CA LEU A 50 27.08 -3.73 1.16
C LEU A 50 26.80 -3.40 2.62
N ALA A 51 27.63 -2.50 3.17
CA ALA A 51 27.59 -1.99 4.54
C ALA A 51 26.18 -1.63 5.01
N SER A 52 25.95 -1.71 6.32
CA SER A 52 24.64 -1.41 6.90
C SER A 52 24.18 0.00 6.54
N VAL A 53 22.98 0.12 5.99
CA VAL A 53 22.37 1.40 5.60
C VAL A 53 21.23 1.72 6.54
N GLN A 54 21.17 2.95 7.02
CA GLN A 54 20.04 3.44 7.80
C GLN A 54 18.96 4.00 6.86
N ILE A 55 17.74 3.46 6.93
CA ILE A 55 16.61 3.89 6.09
C ILE A 55 15.40 4.20 6.99
N PRO A 56 14.69 5.33 6.76
CA PRO A 56 13.43 5.62 7.44
C PRO A 56 12.44 4.46 7.31
N ARG A 57 11.80 4.05 8.42
CA ARG A 57 10.85 2.92 8.44
C ARG A 57 9.68 3.12 7.47
N LEU A 58 9.28 4.37 7.27
CA LEU A 58 8.22 4.76 6.33
C LEU A 58 8.54 4.43 4.86
N LEU A 59 9.81 4.17 4.54
CA LEU A 59 10.28 3.80 3.19
C LEU A 59 10.54 2.30 3.04
N LEU A 60 10.10 1.50 4.01
CA LEU A 60 10.28 0.05 4.00
C LEU A 60 8.94 -0.65 4.00
N ARG A 61 8.81 -1.71 3.21
CA ARG A 61 7.70 -2.67 3.32
C ARG A 61 8.23 -4.08 3.47
N GLN A 62 7.43 -4.95 4.06
CA GLN A 62 7.78 -6.37 4.11
C GLN A 62 7.98 -6.91 2.69
N TYR A 63 9.04 -7.70 2.52
CA TYR A 63 9.34 -8.32 1.25
C TYR A 63 8.56 -9.62 1.13
N TYR A 64 7.73 -9.66 0.09
CA TYR A 64 7.00 -10.85 -0.31
C TYR A 64 7.49 -11.33 -1.68
N LYS A 65 7.42 -12.64 -1.90
CA LYS A 65 7.65 -13.28 -3.19
C LYS A 65 6.45 -14.13 -3.59
N ILE A 66 6.35 -14.40 -4.88
CA ILE A 66 5.39 -15.38 -5.40
C ILE A 66 5.64 -16.73 -4.74
N GLY A 67 4.56 -17.37 -4.27
CA GLY A 67 4.57 -18.61 -3.51
C GLY A 67 4.56 -18.43 -2.00
N ASP A 68 4.75 -17.21 -1.49
CA ASP A 68 4.60 -16.95 -0.06
C ASP A 68 3.13 -17.16 0.35
N ARG A 69 2.96 -17.75 1.53
CA ARG A 69 1.65 -17.97 2.14
C ARG A 69 1.30 -16.79 3.04
N VAL A 70 0.17 -16.18 2.77
CA VAL A 70 -0.25 -14.94 3.44
C VAL A 70 -1.71 -14.96 3.83
N THR A 71 -2.03 -14.16 4.85
CA THR A 71 -3.38 -13.86 5.29
C THR A 71 -3.64 -12.37 5.08
N ILE A 72 -4.83 -12.03 4.60
CA ILE A 72 -5.29 -10.64 4.47
C ILE A 72 -5.76 -10.18 5.85
N LYS A 73 -5.10 -9.17 6.42
CA LYS A 73 -5.39 -8.66 7.78
C LYS A 73 -6.32 -7.46 7.83
N ALA A 74 -6.67 -6.89 6.68
CA ALA A 74 -7.53 -5.70 6.59
C ALA A 74 -8.25 -5.62 5.25
N GLY A 75 -9.30 -4.80 5.19
CA GLY A 75 -10.12 -4.62 3.99
C GLY A 75 -11.26 -5.62 3.87
N LEU A 76 -11.91 -5.63 2.70
CA LEU A 76 -13.11 -6.44 2.43
C LEU A 76 -12.84 -7.94 2.57
N ASP A 77 -11.66 -8.39 2.17
CA ASP A 77 -11.26 -9.79 2.16
C ASP A 77 -10.47 -10.20 3.41
N MET A 78 -10.62 -9.47 4.52
CA MET A 78 -9.96 -9.78 5.80
C MET A 78 -10.24 -11.23 6.22
N GLY A 79 -9.20 -11.94 6.64
CA GLY A 79 -9.21 -13.36 7.00
C GLY A 79 -8.96 -14.30 5.81
N PHE A 80 -9.02 -13.81 4.57
CA PHE A 80 -8.70 -14.62 3.41
C PHE A 80 -7.22 -15.05 3.45
N THR A 81 -6.98 -16.35 3.42
CA THR A 81 -5.63 -16.93 3.50
C THR A 81 -5.33 -17.71 2.23
N GLY A 82 -4.16 -17.49 1.64
CA GLY A 82 -3.79 -18.11 0.37
C GLY A 82 -2.31 -17.91 0.02
N TYR A 83 -1.96 -18.23 -1.22
CA TYR A 83 -0.62 -18.03 -1.77
C TYR A 83 -0.57 -16.78 -2.64
N ILE A 84 0.49 -15.99 -2.53
CA ILE A 84 0.77 -14.93 -3.49
C ILE A 84 1.10 -15.57 -4.84
N ILE A 85 0.29 -15.33 -5.86
CA ILE A 85 0.50 -15.84 -7.23
C ILE A 85 1.00 -14.77 -8.19
N ALA A 86 0.81 -13.49 -7.86
CA ALA A 86 1.32 -12.34 -8.60
C ALA A 86 1.57 -11.15 -7.66
N ILE A 87 2.55 -10.33 -8.00
CA ILE A 87 2.88 -9.07 -7.33
C ILE A 87 2.96 -7.99 -8.41
N ASN A 88 2.23 -6.90 -8.22
CA ASN A 88 2.32 -5.71 -9.06
C ASN A 88 3.00 -4.61 -8.25
N ASP A 89 4.30 -4.43 -8.47
CA ASP A 89 5.12 -3.44 -7.77
C ASP A 89 4.74 -2.00 -8.12
N LYS A 90 4.10 -1.74 -9.28
CA LYS A 90 3.70 -0.37 -9.67
C LYS A 90 2.54 0.14 -8.83
N ASP A 91 1.60 -0.75 -8.51
CA ASP A 91 0.38 -0.42 -7.79
C ASP A 91 0.42 -0.90 -6.33
N ASP A 92 1.56 -1.44 -5.86
CA ASP A 92 1.73 -2.05 -4.53
C ASP A 92 0.61 -3.05 -4.18
N THR A 93 0.21 -3.87 -5.15
CA THR A 93 -0.84 -4.89 -4.99
C THR A 93 -0.33 -6.30 -5.18
N VAL A 94 -1.02 -7.25 -4.57
CA VAL A 94 -0.77 -8.69 -4.70
C VAL A 94 -2.05 -9.42 -5.04
N VAL A 95 -1.89 -10.54 -5.74
CA VAL A 95 -2.98 -11.49 -5.98
C VAL A 95 -2.75 -12.69 -5.07
N VAL A 96 -3.70 -12.91 -4.16
CA VAL A 96 -3.69 -14.03 -3.21
C VAL A 96 -4.68 -15.07 -3.72
N CYS A 97 -4.22 -16.30 -3.89
CA CYS A 97 -5.02 -17.42 -4.36
C CYS A 97 -5.17 -18.47 -3.26
N ASN A 98 -6.42 -18.82 -2.94
CA ASN A 98 -6.73 -19.97 -2.10
C ASN A 98 -7.32 -21.08 -2.99
N PRO A 99 -6.58 -22.16 -3.27
CA PRO A 99 -7.05 -23.24 -4.14
C PRO A 99 -8.23 -24.03 -3.55
N LEU A 100 -8.54 -23.86 -2.26
CA LEU A 100 -9.65 -24.52 -1.58
C LEU A 100 -10.89 -23.64 -1.44
N ALA A 101 -10.82 -22.36 -1.82
CA ALA A 101 -11.93 -21.41 -1.67
C ALA A 101 -12.78 -21.30 -2.94
N THR A 102 -14.09 -21.07 -2.77
CA THR A 102 -15.07 -20.88 -3.86
C THR A 102 -14.76 -19.63 -4.68
N MET A 103 -14.39 -18.52 -4.02
CA MET A 103 -13.61 -17.44 -4.65
C MET A 103 -12.14 -17.80 -4.49
N ASN A 104 -11.52 -18.28 -5.57
CA ASN A 104 -10.16 -18.80 -5.48
C ASN A 104 -9.09 -17.71 -5.49
N GLN A 105 -9.41 -16.46 -5.87
CA GLN A 105 -8.44 -15.37 -6.00
C GLN A 105 -8.98 -14.03 -5.54
N VAL A 106 -8.14 -13.27 -4.84
CA VAL A 106 -8.40 -11.92 -4.36
C VAL A 106 -7.22 -11.03 -4.76
N ILE A 107 -7.52 -9.79 -5.14
CA ILE A 107 -6.52 -8.74 -5.38
C ILE A 107 -6.58 -7.79 -4.20
N THR A 108 -5.45 -7.53 -3.55
CA THR A 108 -5.40 -6.71 -2.32
C THR A 108 -4.10 -5.91 -2.26
N PRO A 109 -4.02 -4.79 -1.51
CA PRO A 109 -2.78 -4.09 -1.31
C PRO A 109 -1.77 -4.94 -0.55
N ILE A 110 -0.49 -4.80 -0.90
CA ILE A 110 0.59 -5.57 -0.29
C ILE A 110 0.81 -5.26 1.19
N TYR A 111 0.32 -4.11 1.67
CA TYR A 111 0.38 -3.75 3.09
C TYR A 111 -0.82 -4.30 3.90
N TYR A 112 -1.83 -4.87 3.24
CA TYR A 112 -2.92 -5.63 3.88
C TYR A 112 -2.63 -7.12 4.04
N VAL A 113 -1.47 -7.58 3.58
CA VAL A 113 -1.06 -8.97 3.78
C VAL A 113 -0.03 -9.09 4.90
N GLU A 114 -0.09 -10.23 5.58
CA GLU A 114 0.93 -10.70 6.53
C GLU A 114 1.22 -12.19 6.27
N PHE A 115 2.40 -12.66 6.71
CA PHE A 115 2.71 -14.08 6.62
C PHE A 115 1.72 -14.90 7.44
N ALA A 116 1.10 -15.90 6.81
CA ALA A 116 0.12 -16.75 7.47
C ALA A 116 0.79 -17.60 8.55
N THR A 117 0.35 -17.47 9.80
CA THR A 117 0.90 -18.19 10.96
C THR A 117 0.13 -19.47 11.32
N ASP A 118 -1.02 -19.68 10.71
CA ASP A 118 -1.86 -20.86 10.94
C ASP A 118 -1.27 -22.12 10.28
N GLY A 119 -1.39 -23.27 10.92
CA GLY A 119 -0.87 -24.56 10.42
C GLY A 119 -1.66 -25.15 9.24
N LEU A 120 -2.57 -24.38 8.65
CA LEU A 120 -3.47 -24.81 7.59
C LEU A 120 -2.69 -25.12 6.32
N ARG A 121 -2.59 -26.41 6.01
CA ARG A 121 -1.98 -26.91 4.77
C ARG A 121 -2.95 -26.69 3.61
N LEU A 122 -3.00 -25.45 3.11
CA LEU A 122 -3.39 -25.22 1.72
C LEU A 122 -2.39 -26.03 0.87
N GLY A 123 -2.84 -26.86 -0.07
CA GLY A 123 -1.95 -27.72 -0.87
C GLY A 123 -0.87 -26.96 -1.66
N LYS A 124 -0.29 -27.58 -2.69
CA LYS A 124 0.72 -26.86 -3.50
C LYS A 124 0.12 -25.58 -4.11
N PRO A 125 0.92 -24.48 -4.21
CA PRO A 125 0.47 -23.27 -4.87
C PRO A 125 0.02 -23.59 -6.31
N PRO A 126 -1.09 -23.01 -6.78
CA PRO A 126 -1.49 -23.18 -8.17
C PRO A 126 -0.45 -22.60 -9.14
N PRO A 127 -0.37 -23.09 -10.40
CA PRO A 127 0.51 -22.54 -11.43
C PRO A 127 0.27 -21.05 -11.62
N ARG A 128 1.31 -20.29 -11.98
CA ARG A 128 1.23 -18.83 -12.22
C ARG A 128 0.09 -18.52 -13.21
N GLY A 129 -1.01 -17.96 -12.72
CA GLY A 129 -2.14 -17.53 -13.55
C GLY A 129 -1.86 -16.19 -14.22
N SER A 130 -2.33 -16.02 -15.46
CA SER A 130 -2.29 -14.73 -16.18
C SER A 130 -3.29 -13.75 -15.57
N PHE A 131 -2.83 -12.53 -15.26
CA PHE A 131 -3.61 -11.49 -14.61
C PHE A 131 -4.32 -10.56 -15.60
N THR A 132 -5.52 -10.10 -15.24
CA THR A 132 -6.17 -8.90 -15.80
C THR A 132 -6.48 -7.91 -14.67
N ALA A 133 -5.83 -6.74 -14.71
CA ALA A 133 -5.83 -5.68 -13.69
C ALA A 133 -7.15 -4.91 -13.53
N ALA A 134 -8.22 -5.34 -14.17
CA ALA A 134 -9.41 -4.50 -14.41
C ALA A 134 -10.24 -4.19 -13.15
N LYS A 135 -9.93 -4.76 -11.98
CA LYS A 135 -10.79 -4.67 -10.79
C LYS A 135 -10.34 -3.64 -9.72
N LEU A 136 -9.19 -2.99 -9.88
CA LEU A 136 -8.60 -2.13 -8.85
C LEU A 136 -8.91 -0.63 -9.01
N ALA A 137 -9.20 -0.16 -10.23
CA ALA A 137 -9.32 1.27 -10.51
C ALA A 137 -10.52 1.95 -9.80
N ASP A 138 -11.56 1.17 -9.48
CA ASP A 138 -12.82 1.68 -8.92
C ASP A 138 -12.97 1.40 -7.41
N MET A 139 -12.00 0.74 -6.78
CA MET A 139 -12.07 0.42 -5.35
C MET A 139 -11.49 1.56 -4.51
N SER A 140 -12.32 2.13 -3.62
CA SER A 140 -11.86 3.09 -2.61
C SER A 140 -10.98 2.38 -1.58
N ASP A 141 -9.88 3.03 -1.20
CA ASP A 141 -8.94 2.49 -0.23
C ASP A 141 -9.34 2.91 1.19
N PRO A 142 -9.75 1.97 2.07
CA PRO A 142 -10.11 2.31 3.44
C PRO A 142 -8.94 2.85 4.27
N VAL A 143 -7.67 2.64 3.88
CA VAL A 143 -6.53 3.32 4.52
C VAL A 143 -6.65 4.82 4.38
N PHE A 144 -7.09 5.31 3.22
CA PHE A 144 -7.15 6.73 2.92
C PHE A 144 -8.51 7.35 3.25
N ALA A 145 -9.44 6.61 3.85
CA ALA A 145 -10.74 7.13 4.28
C ALA A 145 -10.58 8.33 5.24
N HIS A 146 -9.53 8.35 6.07
CA HIS A 146 -9.24 9.48 6.95
C HIS A 146 -8.78 10.75 6.23
N LEU A 147 -8.37 10.64 4.96
CA LEU A 147 -8.01 11.78 4.11
C LEU A 147 -9.19 12.31 3.31
N GLU A 148 -10.34 11.62 3.37
CA GLU A 148 -11.56 12.12 2.77
C GLU A 148 -11.97 13.43 3.43
N ASN A 149 -12.44 14.36 2.61
CA ASN A 149 -12.81 15.72 2.96
C ASN A 149 -11.68 16.60 3.50
N ILE A 150 -10.41 16.19 3.36
CA ILE A 150 -9.27 17.05 3.67
C ILE A 150 -9.00 18.02 2.51
N PRO A 151 -8.79 19.33 2.79
CA PRO A 151 -8.37 20.30 1.79
C PRO A 151 -6.92 20.09 1.36
N VAL A 152 -6.67 20.20 0.06
CA VAL A 152 -5.37 19.95 -0.55
C VAL A 152 -5.05 20.91 -1.67
N VAL A 153 -3.77 21.15 -1.90
CA VAL A 153 -3.22 21.84 -3.08
C VAL A 153 -2.48 20.85 -3.96
N VAL A 154 -2.72 20.89 -5.26
CA VAL A 154 -1.93 20.12 -6.21
C VAL A 154 -0.55 20.75 -6.37
N THR A 155 0.51 20.00 -6.15
CA THR A 155 1.91 20.48 -6.16
C THR A 155 2.62 20.23 -7.49
N LYS A 156 2.09 19.31 -8.32
CA LYS A 156 2.71 18.88 -9.59
C LYS A 156 1.67 18.68 -10.70
N GLY A 157 2.10 18.83 -11.95
CA GLY A 157 1.29 18.58 -13.14
C GLY A 157 0.42 19.76 -13.57
N PRO A 158 -0.52 19.55 -14.51
CA PRO A 158 -1.33 20.61 -15.14
C PRO A 158 -2.23 21.37 -14.16
N LEU A 159 -2.59 20.75 -13.04
CA LEU A 159 -3.43 21.33 -12.00
C LEU A 159 -2.62 21.99 -10.87
N LYS A 160 -1.29 22.08 -11.00
CA LYS A 160 -0.41 22.65 -9.97
C LYS A 160 -0.90 24.03 -9.51
N GLY A 161 -0.94 24.22 -8.19
CA GLY A 161 -1.38 25.44 -7.52
C GLY A 161 -2.89 25.55 -7.33
N ARG A 162 -3.68 24.59 -7.83
CA ARG A 162 -5.12 24.57 -7.60
C ARG A 162 -5.44 23.82 -6.30
N SER A 163 -6.37 24.38 -5.52
CA SER A 163 -6.88 23.77 -4.30
C SER A 163 -8.18 22.99 -4.56
N GLY A 164 -8.43 22.00 -3.71
CA GLY A 164 -9.63 21.17 -3.75
C GLY A 164 -9.80 20.36 -2.47
N VAL A 165 -10.83 19.54 -2.44
CA VAL A 165 -11.16 18.66 -1.32
C VAL A 165 -11.18 17.21 -1.80
N ILE A 166 -10.48 16.33 -1.10
CA ILE A 166 -10.47 14.89 -1.43
C ILE A 166 -11.87 14.31 -1.21
N LYS A 167 -12.43 13.59 -2.19
CA LYS A 167 -13.70 12.85 -2.05
C LYS A 167 -13.53 11.36 -1.95
N SER A 168 -12.47 10.83 -2.54
CA SER A 168 -12.10 9.43 -2.41
C SER A 168 -10.66 9.27 -2.87
N ILE A 169 -10.03 8.20 -2.43
CA ILE A 169 -8.73 7.79 -2.96
C ILE A 169 -8.87 6.33 -3.36
N ALA A 170 -8.59 6.05 -4.63
CA ALA A 170 -8.56 4.70 -5.16
C ALA A 170 -7.35 3.94 -4.61
N MET A 171 -7.43 2.61 -4.58
CA MET A 171 -6.33 1.73 -4.15
C MET A 171 -5.02 1.94 -4.93
N THR A 172 -5.09 2.52 -6.13
CA THR A 172 -3.93 2.90 -6.94
C THR A 172 -3.22 4.18 -6.44
N GLY A 173 -3.71 4.80 -5.36
CA GLY A 173 -3.21 6.08 -4.86
C GLY A 173 -3.69 7.29 -5.67
N ILE A 174 -4.69 7.12 -6.53
CA ILE A 174 -5.32 8.21 -7.28
C ILE A 174 -6.45 8.80 -6.43
N ALA A 175 -6.28 10.05 -6.00
CA ALA A 175 -7.31 10.82 -5.33
C ALA A 175 -8.30 11.41 -6.33
N SER A 176 -9.60 11.26 -6.07
CA SER A 176 -10.64 12.06 -6.71
C SER A 176 -10.86 13.32 -5.88
N ILE A 177 -10.63 14.48 -6.48
CA ILE A 177 -10.61 15.77 -5.81
C ILE A 177 -11.71 16.65 -6.38
N GLU A 178 -12.60 17.12 -5.51
CA GLU A 178 -13.53 18.19 -5.84
C GLU A 178 -12.75 19.52 -5.83
N MET A 179 -12.48 20.06 -7.01
CA MET A 179 -11.69 21.28 -7.14
C MET A 179 -12.52 22.51 -6.73
N VAL A 180 -11.87 23.46 -6.05
CA VAL A 180 -12.49 24.77 -5.78
C VAL A 180 -12.63 25.51 -7.11
N ALA A 181 -13.87 25.68 -7.58
CA ALA A 181 -14.15 26.34 -8.85
C ALA A 181 -13.92 27.86 -8.74
N LEU A 182 -13.25 28.45 -9.73
CA LEU A 182 -13.07 29.91 -9.84
C LEU A 182 -14.30 30.61 -10.45
N SER A 183 -15.26 29.88 -11.00
CA SER A 183 -16.53 30.40 -11.50
C SER A 183 -17.54 29.25 -11.66
N THR A 184 -18.81 29.60 -11.86
CA THR A 184 -20.07 28.84 -11.80
C THR A 184 -20.22 27.55 -12.63
N GLN A 185 -19.15 26.81 -12.93
CA GLN A 185 -19.21 25.52 -13.60
C GLN A 185 -19.14 24.35 -12.60
N VAL A 186 -19.98 23.36 -12.89
CA VAL A 186 -20.18 22.06 -12.24
C VAL A 186 -18.93 21.54 -11.53
N ASN A 187 -19.08 21.14 -10.26
CA ASN A 187 -18.07 20.47 -9.46
C ASN A 187 -17.56 19.21 -10.18
N GLN A 188 -16.50 19.34 -10.97
CA GLN A 188 -15.86 18.19 -11.61
C GLN A 188 -14.81 17.61 -10.67
N LEU A 189 -14.96 16.32 -10.38
CA LEU A 189 -13.93 15.54 -9.71
C LEU A 189 -12.73 15.39 -10.65
N GLN A 190 -11.57 15.80 -10.18
CA GLN A 190 -10.30 15.63 -10.88
C GLN A 190 -9.52 14.49 -10.24
N GLN A 191 -8.93 13.64 -11.07
CA GLN A 191 -8.08 12.54 -10.61
C GLN A 191 -6.63 13.00 -10.51
N VAL A 192 -6.05 12.92 -9.32
CA VAL A 192 -4.68 13.33 -9.04
C VAL A 192 -4.01 12.30 -8.17
N ASN A 193 -2.79 11.90 -8.53
CA ASN A 193 -1.99 11.02 -7.67
C ASN A 193 -1.74 11.69 -6.31
N ILE A 194 -2.00 10.98 -5.22
CA ILE A 194 -1.88 11.50 -3.85
C ILE A 194 -0.49 12.06 -3.52
N GLN A 195 0.56 11.54 -4.15
CA GLN A 195 1.94 12.03 -3.99
C GLN A 195 2.16 13.43 -4.59
N ASN A 196 1.20 13.89 -5.40
CA ASN A 196 1.21 15.23 -5.99
C ASN A 196 0.37 16.22 -5.17
N LEU A 197 -0.06 15.88 -3.95
CA LEU A 197 -0.87 16.74 -3.09
C LEU A 197 -0.06 17.25 -1.89
N ALA A 198 -0.33 18.50 -1.51
CA ALA A 198 0.02 19.05 -0.21
C ALA A 198 -1.27 19.28 0.58
N PHE A 199 -1.27 18.91 1.86
CA PHE A 199 -2.43 19.08 2.74
C PHE A 199 -2.42 20.49 3.34
N GLU A 200 -3.54 21.19 3.22
CA GLU A 200 -3.75 22.46 3.90
C GLU A 200 -4.20 22.13 5.33
N LEU A 201 -3.33 22.42 6.32
CA LEU A 201 -3.61 22.25 7.75
C LEU A 201 -4.16 23.55 8.35
#